data_AF-A0A395YF70-F1
#
_entry.id   AF-A0A395YF70-F1
#
_cell.length_a   1.000
_cell.length_b   1.000
_cell.length_c   1.000
_cell.angle_alpha   90.00
_cell.angle_beta   90.00
_cell.angle_gamma   90.00
#
_symmetry.space_group_name_H-M   'P 1'
#
loop_
_entity.id
_entity.type
_entity.pdbx_description
1 polymer ?
#
loop_
_entity_poly.entity_id
_entity_poly.type
_entity_poly.pdbx_seq_one_letter_code
_entity_poly.pdbx_strand_id
1 'polypeptide(L)'
;MGKRITNLAKTSASKFVNARDVKTVIQAQEELAAFLSEEMTSNEAIKELGLDVVTVSILAVSPSLETKRALESATREQILQQQDDAIYKRRNAAIEQERIIKENELNTEIKVAEKEHESNMLKQKNALEEVELESKVTKEKADIRAYANEVMLKAMESVDKDVLLSILLSGMDSKTLIAKAFNSLAENTDKIGNLNISPDLLETLTSVGVTTRN
;
A
#
# COMPACT_ATOMS: atom_id res chain seq x y z
N MET A 1 77.18 20.31 -45.86
CA MET A 1 77.06 20.40 -44.39
C MET A 1 75.60 20.36 -43.91
N GLY A 2 74.73 21.30 -44.30
CA GLY A 2 73.33 21.35 -43.82
C GLY A 2 72.51 20.05 -44.00
N LYS A 3 72.69 19.33 -45.13
CA LYS A 3 71.99 18.07 -45.40
C LYS A 3 72.27 16.96 -44.37
N ARG A 4 73.47 16.91 -43.78
CA ARG A 4 73.84 15.89 -42.76
C ARG A 4 73.14 16.16 -41.43
N ILE A 5 73.10 17.42 -41.01
CA ILE A 5 72.45 17.86 -39.76
C ILE A 5 70.93 17.65 -39.86
N THR A 6 70.32 18.01 -41.00
CA THR A 6 68.89 17.77 -41.21
C THR A 6 68.52 16.29 -41.20
N ASN A 7 69.42 15.42 -41.68
CA ASN A 7 69.18 13.98 -41.65
C ASN A 7 69.27 13.43 -40.22
N LEU A 8 70.26 13.87 -39.43
CA LEU A 8 70.37 13.52 -38.02
C LEU A 8 69.13 13.94 -37.23
N ALA A 9 68.69 15.20 -37.37
CA ALA A 9 67.47 15.68 -36.73
C ALA A 9 66.23 14.88 -37.15
N LYS A 10 66.11 14.52 -38.43
CA LYS A 10 65.02 13.65 -38.91
C LYS A 10 65.07 12.26 -38.30
N THR A 11 66.24 11.65 -38.21
CA THR A 11 66.40 10.31 -37.63
C THR A 11 66.03 10.30 -36.14
N SER A 12 66.50 11.28 -35.36
CA SER A 12 66.14 11.41 -33.94
C SER A 12 64.64 11.70 -33.78
N ALA A 13 64.04 12.55 -34.62
CA ALA A 13 62.61 12.80 -34.60
C ALA A 13 61.79 11.52 -34.93
N SER A 14 62.18 10.76 -35.94
CA SER A 14 61.51 9.50 -36.29
C SER A 14 61.63 8.45 -35.18
N LYS A 15 62.77 8.38 -34.49
CA LYS A 15 62.98 7.49 -33.34
C LYS A 15 62.00 7.80 -32.20
N PHE A 16 61.72 9.06 -31.94
CA PHE A 16 60.74 9.49 -30.93
C PHE A 16 59.30 9.17 -31.34
N VAL A 17 58.94 9.42 -32.61
CA VAL A 17 57.57 9.22 -33.11
C VAL A 17 57.19 7.73 -33.21
N ASN A 18 58.10 6.87 -33.67
CA ASN A 18 57.81 5.45 -33.88
C ASN A 18 57.49 4.66 -32.60
N ALA A 19 57.82 5.20 -31.43
CA ALA A 19 57.61 4.55 -30.14
C ALA A 19 56.26 4.88 -29.48
N ARG A 20 55.42 5.73 -30.10
CA ARG A 20 54.23 6.33 -29.44
C ARG A 20 53.02 6.41 -30.37
N ASP A 21 51.83 6.49 -29.77
CA ASP A 21 50.58 6.73 -30.50
C ASP A 21 50.56 8.17 -31.07
N VAL A 22 49.95 8.33 -32.25
CA VAL A 22 49.77 9.61 -32.94
C VAL A 22 49.18 10.68 -31.99
N LYS A 23 48.20 10.31 -31.16
CA LYS A 23 47.55 11.26 -30.23
C LYS A 23 48.53 11.75 -29.16
N THR A 24 49.37 10.86 -28.65
CA THR A 24 50.41 11.17 -27.65
C THR A 24 51.52 12.01 -28.28
N VAL A 25 51.92 11.73 -29.52
CA VAL A 25 52.95 12.49 -30.23
C VAL A 25 52.52 13.94 -30.49
N ILE A 26 51.25 14.17 -30.86
CA ILE A 26 50.71 15.52 -31.09
C ILE A 26 50.73 16.34 -29.79
N GLN A 27 50.53 15.70 -28.63
CA GLN A 27 50.52 16.36 -27.33
C GLN A 27 51.94 16.52 -26.73
N ALA A 28 52.92 15.78 -27.22
CA ALA A 28 54.28 15.70 -26.68
C ALA A 28 55.27 16.69 -27.34
N GLN A 29 54.82 17.90 -27.71
CA GLN A 29 55.67 18.88 -28.41
C GLN A 29 56.86 19.34 -27.55
N GLU A 30 56.65 19.57 -26.25
CA GLU A 30 57.72 19.95 -25.32
C GLU A 30 58.70 18.79 -25.08
N GLU A 31 58.19 17.57 -24.90
CA GLU A 31 59.01 16.37 -24.71
C GLU A 31 59.87 16.07 -25.95
N LEU A 32 59.31 16.24 -27.15
CA LEU A 32 60.06 16.06 -28.40
C LEU A 32 61.17 17.11 -28.54
N ALA A 33 60.91 18.37 -28.14
CA ALA A 33 61.91 19.43 -28.18
C ALA A 33 63.06 19.18 -27.21
N ALA A 34 62.76 18.73 -25.99
CA ALA A 34 63.76 18.33 -25.00
C ALA A 34 64.61 17.15 -25.50
N PHE A 35 63.96 16.10 -26.01
CA PHE A 35 64.63 14.92 -26.55
C PHE A 35 65.55 15.26 -27.73
N LEU A 36 65.08 16.09 -28.66
CA LEU A 36 65.90 16.52 -29.80
C LEU A 36 67.06 17.41 -29.37
N SER A 37 66.87 18.28 -28.38
CA SER A 37 67.95 19.12 -27.85
C SER A 37 69.06 18.26 -27.25
N GLU A 38 68.70 17.25 -26.45
CA GLU A 38 69.65 16.34 -25.82
C GLU A 38 70.40 15.46 -26.85
N GLU A 39 69.68 14.86 -27.81
CA GLU A 39 70.31 14.06 -28.87
C GLU A 39 71.18 14.89 -29.82
N MET A 40 70.83 16.16 -30.07
CA MET A 40 71.63 17.04 -30.93
C MET A 40 72.89 17.56 -30.23
N THR A 41 72.83 17.88 -28.94
CA THR A 41 74.00 18.34 -28.17
C THR A 41 74.98 17.20 -27.85
N SER A 42 74.49 15.97 -27.70
CA SER A 42 75.33 14.79 -27.44
C SER A 42 75.98 14.20 -28.69
N ASN A 43 75.55 14.57 -29.90
CA ASN A 43 76.01 13.94 -31.13
C ASN A 43 77.46 14.30 -31.49
N GLU A 44 78.33 13.29 -31.53
CA GLU A 44 79.75 13.45 -31.90
C GLU A 44 79.93 14.06 -33.29
N ALA A 45 79.05 13.74 -34.25
CA ALA A 45 79.16 14.28 -35.60
C ALA A 45 78.92 15.80 -35.68
N ILE A 46 78.22 16.39 -34.71
CA ILE A 46 77.98 17.85 -34.63
C ILE A 46 79.20 18.54 -34.00
N LYS A 47 79.80 17.92 -32.98
CA LYS A 47 81.03 18.41 -32.33
C LYS A 47 82.25 18.33 -33.26
N GLU A 48 82.40 17.25 -34.03
CA GLU A 48 83.44 17.10 -35.04
C GLU A 48 83.35 18.15 -36.16
N LEU A 49 82.16 18.71 -36.39
CA LEU A 49 81.94 19.79 -37.35
C LEU A 49 82.21 21.19 -36.77
N GLY A 50 82.53 21.30 -35.47
CA GLY A 50 82.79 22.57 -34.79
C GLY A 50 81.54 23.44 -34.59
N LEU A 51 80.37 22.81 -34.44
CA LEU A 51 79.08 23.48 -34.30
C LEU A 51 78.53 23.32 -32.88
N ASP A 52 78.02 24.40 -32.30
CA ASP A 52 77.27 24.38 -31.04
C ASP A 52 75.78 24.58 -31.28
N VAL A 53 74.97 23.71 -30.67
CA VAL A 53 73.51 23.79 -30.71
C VAL A 53 73.04 24.68 -29.56
N VAL A 54 72.50 25.86 -29.89
CA VAL A 54 72.04 26.84 -28.88
C VAL A 54 70.62 26.51 -28.38
N THR A 55 69.70 26.22 -29.29
CA THR A 55 68.31 25.89 -28.94
C THR A 55 67.66 25.10 -30.06
N VAL A 56 66.82 24.12 -29.71
CA VAL A 56 65.91 23.44 -30.64
C VAL A 56 64.49 23.85 -30.31
N SER A 57 63.76 24.36 -31.30
CA SER A 57 62.35 24.70 -31.17
C SER A 57 61.53 23.96 -32.22
N ILE A 58 60.34 23.54 -31.82
CA ILE A 58 59.39 22.87 -32.71
C ILE A 58 58.26 23.84 -32.99
N LEU A 59 58.04 24.16 -34.26
CA LEU A 59 56.96 25.07 -34.66
C LEU A 59 55.59 24.43 -34.45
N ALA A 60 55.39 23.22 -34.97
CA ALA A 60 54.12 22.51 -34.87
C ALA A 60 54.32 21.01 -35.06
N VAL A 61 53.55 20.23 -34.33
CA VAL A 61 53.35 18.80 -34.58
C VAL A 61 51.90 18.62 -35.00
N SER A 62 51.68 18.43 -36.30
CA SER A 62 50.34 18.28 -36.86
C SER A 62 50.22 16.96 -37.63
N PRO A 63 49.12 16.21 -37.45
CA PRO A 63 48.84 15.04 -38.26
C PRO A 63 48.56 15.43 -39.72
N SER A 64 48.70 14.47 -40.63
CA SER A 64 48.26 14.65 -42.01
C SER A 64 46.73 14.87 -42.06
N LEU A 65 46.24 15.44 -43.16
CA LEU A 65 44.80 15.74 -43.33
C LEU A 65 43.91 14.50 -43.15
N GLU A 66 44.35 13.35 -43.69
CA GLU A 66 43.62 12.08 -43.58
C GLU A 66 43.59 11.57 -42.14
N THR A 67 44.73 11.60 -41.45
CA THR A 67 44.81 11.19 -40.03
C THR A 67 44.03 12.12 -39.12
N LYS A 68 44.04 13.44 -39.39
CA LYS A 68 43.22 14.41 -38.68
C LYS A 68 41.73 14.08 -38.78
N ARG A 69 41.25 13.83 -40.01
CA ARG A 69 39.86 13.42 -40.27
C ARG A 69 39.50 12.11 -39.56
N ALA A 70 40.40 11.13 -39.58
CA ALA A 70 40.21 9.86 -38.88
C ALA A 70 40.08 10.04 -37.36
N LEU A 71 40.95 10.86 -36.75
CA LEU A 71 40.91 11.17 -35.32
C LEU A 71 39.64 11.94 -34.93
N GLU A 72 39.20 12.89 -35.76
CA GLU A 72 37.95 13.63 -35.55
C GLU A 72 36.73 12.69 -35.60
N SER A 73 36.70 11.77 -36.57
CA SER A 73 35.61 10.79 -36.69
C SER A 73 35.58 9.85 -35.49
N ALA A 74 36.74 9.30 -35.08
CA ALA A 74 36.84 8.42 -33.92
C ALA A 74 36.43 9.12 -32.62
N THR A 75 36.85 10.37 -32.44
CA THR A 75 36.48 11.18 -31.25
C THR A 75 34.99 11.48 -31.24
N ARG A 76 34.40 11.80 -32.39
CA ARG A 76 32.94 12.03 -32.50
C ARG A 76 32.17 10.78 -32.12
N GLU A 77 32.57 9.61 -32.61
CA GLU A 77 31.91 8.35 -32.28
C GLU A 77 32.01 8.03 -30.78
N GLN A 78 33.18 8.22 -30.17
CA GLN A 78 33.35 8.04 -28.73
C GLN A 78 32.43 8.96 -27.91
N ILE A 79 32.26 10.21 -28.35
CA ILE A 79 31.34 11.16 -27.70
C ILE A 79 29.89 10.70 -27.83
N LEU A 80 29.48 10.20 -29.01
CA LEU A 80 28.13 9.67 -29.21
C LEU A 80 27.88 8.43 -28.34
N GLN A 81 28.83 7.49 -28.30
CA GLN A 81 28.75 6.31 -27.45
C GLN A 81 28.62 6.68 -25.97
N GLN A 82 29.39 7.67 -25.48
CA GLN A 82 29.29 8.15 -24.10
C GLN A 82 27.93 8.78 -23.80
N GLN A 83 27.31 9.47 -24.77
CA GLN A 83 25.97 10.03 -24.61
C GLN A 83 24.92 8.92 -24.52
N ASP A 84 25.00 7.92 -25.41
CA ASP A 84 24.09 6.77 -25.41
C ASP A 84 24.20 5.97 -24.10
N ASP A 85 25.43 5.72 -23.62
CA ASP A 85 25.68 5.06 -22.34
C ASP A 85 25.09 5.85 -21.16
N ALA A 86 25.22 7.18 -21.18
CA ALA A 86 24.64 8.03 -20.15
C ALA A 86 23.10 7.97 -20.18
N ILE A 87 22.49 7.95 -21.36
CA ILE A 87 21.05 7.78 -21.53
C ILE A 87 20.62 6.41 -21.02
N TYR A 88 21.33 5.35 -21.40
CA TYR A 88 21.05 3.98 -20.96
C TYR A 88 21.08 3.86 -19.44
N LYS A 89 22.13 4.39 -18.79
CA LYS A 89 22.27 4.38 -17.32
C LYS A 89 21.13 5.12 -16.64
N ARG A 90 20.74 6.31 -17.15
CA ARG A 90 19.61 7.08 -16.60
C ARG A 90 18.30 6.33 -16.75
N ARG A 91 18.06 5.71 -17.91
CA ARG A 91 16.84 4.93 -18.17
C ARG A 91 16.76 3.71 -17.26
N ASN A 92 17.86 2.98 -17.10
CA ASN A 92 17.89 1.80 -16.25
C ASN A 92 17.65 2.16 -14.77
N ALA A 93 18.24 3.27 -14.31
CA ALA A 93 17.97 3.79 -12.96
C ALA A 93 16.50 4.15 -12.77
N ALA A 94 15.85 4.80 -13.75
CA ALA A 94 14.44 5.14 -13.68
C ALA A 94 13.54 3.90 -13.62
N ILE A 95 13.81 2.89 -14.46
CA ILE A 95 13.06 1.62 -14.46
C ILE A 95 13.20 0.90 -13.12
N GLU A 96 14.41 0.87 -12.56
CA GLU A 96 14.64 0.21 -11.26
C GLU A 96 13.92 0.94 -10.13
N GLN A 97 13.90 2.28 -10.14
CA GLN A 97 13.09 3.05 -9.19
C GLN A 97 11.59 2.77 -9.34
N GLU A 98 11.08 2.68 -10.57
CA GLU A 98 9.68 2.33 -10.84
C GLU A 98 9.35 0.92 -10.31
N ARG A 99 10.25 -0.05 -10.50
CA ARG A 99 10.11 -1.41 -9.95
C ARG A 99 10.03 -1.39 -8.42
N ILE A 100 10.92 -0.66 -7.76
CA ILE A 100 10.95 -0.53 -6.30
C ILE A 100 9.67 0.15 -5.78
N ILE A 101 9.21 1.22 -6.43
CA ILE A 101 7.97 1.90 -6.06
C ILE A 101 6.80 0.93 -6.14
N LYS A 102 6.70 0.18 -7.24
CA LYS A 102 5.60 -0.78 -7.45
C LYS A 102 5.62 -1.94 -6.46
N GLU A 103 6.79 -2.45 -6.10
CA GLU A 103 6.94 -3.44 -5.03
C GLU A 103 6.49 -2.89 -3.67
N ASN A 104 6.88 -1.65 -3.35
CA ASN A 104 6.49 -1.00 -2.10
C ASN A 104 4.98 -0.72 -2.04
N GLU A 105 4.38 -0.29 -3.15
CA GLU A 105 2.93 -0.12 -3.28
C GLU A 105 2.20 -1.44 -3.03
N LEU A 106 2.58 -2.52 -3.72
CA LEU A 106 2.00 -3.85 -3.53
C LEU A 106 2.13 -4.32 -2.06
N ASN A 107 3.32 -4.17 -1.47
CA ASN A 107 3.54 -4.53 -0.07
C ASN A 107 2.66 -3.71 0.89
N THR A 108 2.41 -2.45 0.55
CA THR A 108 1.53 -1.59 1.34
C THR A 108 0.07 -2.02 1.21
N GLU A 109 -0.39 -2.33 -0.01
CA GLU A 109 -1.73 -2.87 -0.26
C GLU A 109 -1.98 -4.17 0.50
N ILE A 110 -1.02 -5.11 0.48
CA ILE A 110 -1.11 -6.36 1.24
C ILE A 110 -1.27 -6.07 2.74
N LYS A 111 -0.42 -5.21 3.31
CA LYS A 111 -0.49 -4.85 4.74
C LYS A 111 -1.81 -4.17 5.11
N VAL A 112 -2.37 -3.36 4.23
CA VAL A 112 -3.69 -2.74 4.44
C VAL A 112 -4.77 -3.81 4.43
N ALA A 113 -4.79 -4.70 3.43
CA ALA A 113 -5.77 -5.78 3.32
C ALA A 113 -5.69 -6.74 4.52
N GLU A 114 -4.50 -7.08 5.00
CA GLU A 114 -4.29 -7.90 6.20
C GLU A 114 -4.89 -7.24 7.46
N LYS A 115 -4.63 -5.95 7.67
CA LYS A 115 -5.20 -5.18 8.79
C LYS A 115 -6.72 -5.06 8.70
N GLU A 116 -7.25 -4.86 7.50
CA GLU A 116 -8.70 -4.81 7.29
C GLU A 116 -9.35 -6.16 7.59
N HIS A 117 -8.74 -7.26 7.13
CA HIS A 117 -9.19 -8.61 7.43
C HIS A 117 -9.17 -8.88 8.94
N GLU A 118 -8.06 -8.56 9.62
CA GLU A 118 -7.94 -8.69 11.07
C GLU A 118 -9.00 -7.87 11.82
N SER A 119 -9.20 -6.61 11.42
CA SER A 119 -10.23 -5.74 11.99
C SER A 119 -11.64 -6.30 11.80
N ASN A 120 -11.95 -6.84 10.63
CA ASN A 120 -13.24 -7.47 10.36
C ASN A 120 -13.45 -8.74 11.17
N MET A 121 -12.41 -9.57 11.33
CA MET A 121 -12.47 -10.77 12.19
C MET A 121 -12.70 -10.39 13.65
N LEU A 122 -12.03 -9.35 14.16
CA LEU A 122 -12.24 -8.84 15.51
C LEU A 122 -13.66 -8.32 15.70
N LYS A 123 -14.19 -7.54 14.75
CA LYS A 123 -15.58 -7.07 14.78
C LYS A 123 -16.57 -8.23 14.81
N GLN A 124 -16.36 -9.26 13.99
CA GLN A 124 -17.22 -10.42 13.95
C GLN A 124 -17.17 -11.21 15.25
N LYS A 125 -15.97 -11.40 15.82
CA LYS A 125 -15.80 -12.03 17.14
C LYS A 125 -16.54 -11.25 18.23
N ASN A 126 -16.37 -9.93 18.27
CA ASN A 126 -17.04 -9.08 19.25
C ASN A 126 -18.56 -9.13 19.09
N ALA A 127 -19.08 -9.13 17.86
CA ALA A 127 -20.51 -9.27 17.60
C ALA A 127 -21.06 -10.63 18.07
N LEU A 128 -20.32 -11.71 17.87
CA LEU A 128 -20.70 -13.04 18.40
C LEU A 128 -20.70 -13.06 19.93
N GLU A 129 -19.70 -12.45 20.55
CA GLU A 129 -19.59 -12.35 22.02
C GLU A 129 -20.73 -11.50 22.60
N GLU A 130 -21.08 -10.39 21.95
CA GLU A 130 -22.23 -9.54 22.33
C GLU A 130 -23.54 -10.32 22.28
N VAL A 131 -23.81 -11.05 21.17
CA VAL A 131 -24.99 -11.90 21.05
C VAL A 131 -25.01 -13.00 22.11
N GLU A 132 -23.86 -13.60 22.43
CA GLU A 132 -23.77 -14.62 23.48
C GLU A 132 -24.08 -14.04 24.87
N LEU A 133 -23.55 -12.85 25.18
CA LEU A 133 -23.82 -12.14 26.43
C LEU A 133 -25.30 -11.74 26.53
N GLU A 134 -25.90 -11.22 25.46
CA GLU A 134 -27.32 -10.91 25.42
C GLU A 134 -28.19 -12.17 25.63
N SER A 135 -27.81 -13.29 25.03
CA SER A 135 -28.49 -14.58 25.24
C SER A 135 -28.40 -15.04 26.70
N LYS A 136 -27.24 -14.89 27.35
CA LYS A 136 -27.08 -15.21 28.77
C LYS A 136 -27.95 -14.31 29.65
N VAL A 137 -27.91 -13.01 29.42
CA VAL A 137 -28.70 -12.03 30.18
C VAL A 137 -30.20 -12.26 30.00
N THR A 138 -30.67 -12.58 28.79
CA THR A 138 -32.09 -12.86 28.54
C THR A 138 -32.56 -14.15 29.21
N LYS A 139 -31.74 -15.20 29.19
CA LYS A 139 -32.01 -16.44 29.94
C LYS A 139 -32.09 -16.20 31.44
N GLU A 140 -31.09 -15.54 32.02
CA GLU A 140 -31.06 -15.24 33.45
C GLU A 140 -32.26 -14.37 33.88
N LYS A 141 -32.63 -13.38 33.06
CA LYS A 141 -33.86 -12.59 33.28
C LYS A 141 -35.12 -13.44 33.22
N ALA A 142 -35.20 -14.41 32.31
CA ALA A 142 -36.33 -15.32 32.22
C ALA A 142 -36.39 -16.24 33.44
N ASP A 143 -35.24 -16.76 33.91
CA ASP A 143 -35.14 -17.61 35.09
C ASP A 143 -35.55 -16.86 36.37
N ILE A 144 -35.07 -15.62 36.55
CA ILE A 144 -35.48 -14.76 37.66
C ILE A 144 -37.00 -14.50 37.63
N ARG A 145 -37.56 -14.24 36.45
CA ARG A 145 -39.02 -14.06 36.30
C ARG A 145 -39.79 -15.33 36.61
N ALA A 146 -39.32 -16.48 36.14
CA ALA A 146 -39.94 -17.77 36.43
C ALA A 146 -39.93 -18.06 37.93
N TYR A 147 -38.79 -17.83 38.60
CA TYR A 147 -38.68 -17.97 40.06
C TYR A 147 -39.59 -16.99 40.81
N ALA A 148 -39.63 -15.72 40.40
CA ALA A 148 -40.52 -14.72 41.01
C ALA A 148 -42.01 -15.12 40.87
N ASN A 149 -42.40 -15.60 39.69
CA ASN A 149 -43.76 -16.10 39.45
C ASN A 149 -44.05 -17.35 40.30
N GLU A 150 -43.10 -18.28 40.44
CA GLU A 150 -43.26 -19.46 41.28
C GLU A 150 -43.49 -19.09 42.75
N VAL A 151 -42.70 -18.16 43.29
CA VAL A 151 -42.86 -17.65 44.66
C VAL A 151 -44.21 -16.95 44.83
N MET A 152 -44.63 -16.14 43.86
CA MET A 152 -45.93 -15.46 43.88
C MET A 152 -47.09 -16.46 43.88
N LEU A 153 -47.02 -17.48 43.02
CA LEU A 153 -48.03 -18.53 42.94
C LEU A 153 -48.09 -19.37 44.22
N LYS A 154 -46.95 -19.72 44.83
CA LYS A 154 -46.89 -20.40 46.13
C LYS A 154 -47.52 -19.56 47.25
N ALA A 155 -47.30 -18.25 47.28
CA ALA A 155 -47.96 -17.38 48.25
C ALA A 155 -49.49 -17.36 48.07
N MET A 156 -49.94 -17.36 46.81
CA MET A 156 -51.36 -17.40 46.45
C MET A 156 -52.02 -18.78 46.68
N GLU A 157 -51.26 -19.87 46.75
CA GLU A 157 -51.78 -21.22 47.04
C GLU A 157 -52.52 -21.29 48.39
N SER A 158 -52.12 -20.46 49.35
CA SER A 158 -52.76 -20.35 50.67
C SER A 158 -54.03 -19.48 50.70
N VAL A 159 -54.36 -18.80 49.59
CA VAL A 159 -55.53 -17.92 49.47
C VAL A 159 -56.70 -18.71 48.87
N ASP A 160 -57.89 -18.53 49.43
CA ASP A 160 -59.11 -19.16 48.92
C ASP A 160 -59.35 -18.81 47.43
N LYS A 161 -59.68 -19.84 46.64
CA LYS A 161 -59.90 -19.76 45.20
C LYS A 161 -60.98 -18.73 44.83
N ASP A 162 -62.02 -18.59 45.64
CA ASP A 162 -63.12 -17.65 45.38
C ASP A 162 -62.67 -16.20 45.62
N VAL A 163 -61.80 -15.99 46.61
CA VAL A 163 -61.18 -14.68 46.86
C VAL A 163 -60.23 -14.30 45.74
N LEU A 164 -59.37 -15.22 45.28
CA LEU A 164 -58.48 -14.98 44.14
C LEU A 164 -59.25 -14.67 42.85
N LEU A 165 -60.34 -15.40 42.59
CA LEU A 165 -61.20 -15.15 41.45
C LEU A 165 -61.86 -13.76 41.54
N SER A 166 -62.31 -13.35 42.73
CA SER A 166 -62.89 -12.01 42.93
C SER A 166 -61.88 -10.87 42.71
N ILE A 167 -60.62 -11.05 43.12
CA ILE A 167 -59.54 -10.08 42.90
C ILE A 167 -59.19 -10.00 41.41
N LEU A 168 -59.08 -11.15 40.74
CA LEU A 168 -58.78 -11.23 39.31
C LEU A 168 -59.88 -10.56 38.47
N LEU A 169 -61.15 -10.86 38.76
CA LEU A 169 -62.30 -10.28 38.07
C LEU A 169 -62.46 -8.78 38.36
N SER A 170 -62.09 -8.31 39.56
CA SER A 170 -62.18 -6.89 39.92
C SER A 170 -61.25 -5.99 39.11
N GLY A 171 -60.18 -6.55 38.52
CA GLY A 171 -59.23 -5.81 37.67
C GLY A 171 -59.48 -5.90 36.16
N MET A 172 -60.49 -6.66 35.71
CA MET A 172 -60.75 -6.92 34.30
C MET A 172 -61.75 -5.92 33.69
N ASP A 173 -61.61 -5.65 32.39
CA ASP A 173 -62.56 -4.82 31.65
C ASP A 173 -63.86 -5.58 31.36
N SER A 174 -64.96 -4.85 31.16
CA SER A 174 -66.30 -5.39 30.98
C SER A 174 -66.39 -6.44 29.87
N LYS A 175 -65.64 -6.28 28.77
CA LYS A 175 -65.68 -7.24 27.64
C LYS A 175 -65.04 -8.57 28.04
N THR A 176 -63.93 -8.54 28.75
CA THR A 176 -63.25 -9.75 29.22
C THR A 176 -64.03 -10.44 30.35
N LEU A 177 -64.72 -9.68 31.20
CA LEU A 177 -65.66 -10.23 32.19
C LEU A 177 -66.83 -10.97 31.54
N ILE A 178 -67.43 -10.36 30.52
CA ILE A 178 -68.53 -10.98 29.75
C ILE A 178 -68.02 -12.25 29.03
N ALA A 179 -66.86 -12.20 28.39
CA ALA A 179 -66.26 -13.36 27.74
C ALA A 179 -66.00 -14.51 28.72
N LYS A 180 -65.52 -14.21 29.93
CA LYS A 180 -65.31 -15.21 30.98
C LYS A 180 -66.63 -15.79 31.50
N ALA A 181 -67.66 -14.97 31.66
CA ALA A 181 -69.00 -15.43 32.06
C ALA A 181 -69.61 -16.39 31.03
N PHE A 182 -69.50 -16.06 29.73
CA PHE A 182 -69.94 -16.95 28.65
C PHE A 182 -69.15 -18.27 28.62
N ASN A 183 -67.83 -18.23 28.84
CA ASN A 183 -67.02 -19.44 28.90
C ASN A 183 -67.39 -20.32 30.11
N SER A 184 -67.59 -19.74 31.28
CA SER A 184 -68.04 -20.47 32.47
C SER A 184 -69.44 -21.08 32.31
N LEU A 185 -70.32 -20.40 31.58
CA LEU A 185 -71.65 -20.88 31.23
C LEU A 185 -71.57 -22.06 30.24
N ALA A 186 -70.66 -21.97 29.26
CA ALA A 186 -70.37 -23.04 28.31
C ALA A 186 -69.79 -24.30 28.98
N GLU A 187 -68.86 -24.14 29.93
CA GLU A 187 -68.28 -25.25 30.70
C GLU A 187 -69.29 -25.98 31.60
N ASN A 188 -70.40 -25.32 31.98
CA ASN A 188 -71.47 -25.92 32.79
C ASN A 188 -72.73 -26.26 31.97
N THR A 189 -72.62 -26.35 30.64
CA THR A 189 -73.75 -26.63 29.73
C THR A 189 -74.48 -27.93 30.02
N ASP A 190 -73.79 -28.94 30.57
CA ASP A 190 -74.42 -30.20 31.00
C ASP A 190 -75.47 -30.02 32.10
N LYS A 191 -75.42 -28.91 32.85
CA LYS A 191 -76.38 -28.55 33.91
C LYS A 191 -77.41 -27.53 33.45
N ILE A 192 -77.29 -27.02 32.22
CA ILE A 192 -78.09 -25.91 31.69
C ILE A 192 -78.84 -26.42 30.46
N GLY A 193 -80.14 -26.72 30.62
CA GLY A 193 -80.94 -27.40 29.59
C GLY A 193 -81.02 -26.66 28.25
N ASN A 194 -81.54 -25.43 28.22
CA ASN A 194 -81.60 -24.59 27.02
C ASN A 194 -81.40 -23.13 27.42
N LEU A 195 -80.39 -22.47 26.85
CA LEU A 195 -80.13 -21.05 27.05
C LEU A 195 -80.43 -20.28 25.77
N ASN A 196 -81.49 -19.47 25.79
CA ASN A 196 -81.82 -18.58 24.69
C ASN A 196 -81.28 -17.18 24.98
N ILE A 197 -80.35 -16.71 24.15
CA ILE A 197 -79.78 -15.36 24.24
C ILE A 197 -80.39 -14.51 23.12
N SER A 198 -81.05 -13.41 23.46
CA SER A 198 -81.64 -12.51 22.47
C SER A 198 -80.56 -11.63 21.80
N PRO A 199 -80.72 -11.30 20.51
CA PRO A 199 -79.80 -10.39 19.81
C PRO A 199 -79.64 -9.03 20.49
N ASP A 200 -80.74 -8.50 21.05
CA ASP A 200 -80.80 -7.21 21.77
C ASP A 200 -79.96 -7.21 23.06
N LEU A 201 -79.97 -8.33 23.81
CA LEU A 201 -79.14 -8.47 25.03
C LEU A 201 -77.65 -8.57 24.67
N LEU A 202 -77.30 -9.24 23.58
CA LEU A 202 -75.93 -9.33 23.08
C LEU A 202 -75.42 -7.95 22.63
N GLU A 203 -76.25 -7.16 21.97
CA GLU A 203 -75.93 -5.80 21.56
C GLU A 203 -75.73 -4.88 22.77
N THR A 204 -76.59 -5.01 23.79
CA THR A 204 -76.46 -4.27 25.05
C THR A 204 -75.18 -4.65 25.81
N LEU A 205 -74.85 -5.94 25.90
CA LEU A 205 -73.65 -6.40 26.62
C LEU A 205 -72.34 -6.04 25.89
N THR A 206 -72.35 -6.00 24.56
CA THR A 206 -71.16 -5.66 23.76
C THR A 206 -70.93 -4.15 23.59
N SER A 207 -71.97 -3.33 23.81
CA SER A 207 -71.92 -1.86 23.73
C SER A 207 -71.56 -1.16 25.05
N VAL A 208 -71.58 -1.85 26.19
CA VAL A 208 -71.23 -1.33 27.54
C VAL A 208 -69.71 -1.16 27.75
N GLY A 209 -69.08 -0.44 26.82
CA GLY A 209 -67.69 0.05 26.92
C GLY A 209 -67.57 1.57 26.80
N VAL A 210 -68.68 2.30 26.61
CA VAL A 210 -68.71 3.76 26.57
C VAL A 210 -69.56 4.28 27.71
N THR A 211 -69.02 4.19 28.93
CA THR A 211 -69.50 5.04 30.04
C THR A 211 -68.40 6.03 30.35
N THR A 212 -68.57 7.22 29.79
CA THR A 212 -67.90 8.46 30.20
C THR A 212 -68.03 8.64 31.70
N ARG A 213 -66.88 8.57 32.41
CA ARG A 213 -66.75 9.20 33.73
C ARG A 213 -66.43 10.68 33.50
N ASN A 214 -67.33 11.56 33.94
CA ASN A 214 -66.94 12.88 34.45
C ASN A 214 -66.35 12.69 35.85
#